data_AF-A0A7Y9ZLL8-F1
#
_entry.id   AF-A0A7Y9ZLL8-F1
#
_cell.length_a   1.000
_cell.length_b   1.000
_cell.length_c   1.000
_cell.angle_alpha   90.00
_cell.angle_beta   90.00
_cell.angle_gamma   90.00
#
_symmetry.space_group_name_H-M   'P 1'
#
loop_
_entity.id
_entity.type
_entity.pdbx_description
1 polymer ?
#
loop_
_entity_poly.entity_id
_entity_poly.type
_entity_poly.pdbx_seq_one_letter_code
_entity_poly.pdbx_strand_id
1 'polypeptide(L)'
;MNAYVRLLLVEVRRYLRRRAVQLLMAACVAVPAFIGVVTILNTQPPSDADIAQLERDAEMSRQSELDYCTENPTDWGIEATGEDAAAACAAQIPDADEYADEYGYYDTLRLRDEESNSGVAVASVLAILLLLAGTTFTGHDWNSGSVSNQLLFEPRRTRVWTAKALVATGGALLVAAVVMTAYWAVLGLVAGSRDTLADGDLLHAFQMGWRSAGVAAASALLGFVLTMLFRSTVATIGILLGASVAGSLLLAAVGISERWNPAVNLLALIDNGTTYWSEDACSDEGSEVDGYDGYYDCEEVVTFGDASLYLGSFLLVGGVASFVSFGRRDVP
;
A
#
# COMPACT_ATOMS: atom_id res chain seq x y z
N MET A 1 10.85 39.39 -11.64
CA MET A 1 10.73 37.97 -11.22
C MET A 1 12.07 37.52 -10.63
N ASN A 2 12.09 36.97 -9.41
CA ASN A 2 13.32 36.52 -8.73
C ASN A 2 14.08 35.48 -9.58
N ALA A 3 15.40 35.59 -9.66
CA ALA A 3 16.26 34.66 -10.43
C ALA A 3 16.04 33.19 -10.02
N TYR A 4 15.80 32.94 -8.73
CA TYR A 4 15.50 31.60 -8.23
C TYR A 4 14.14 31.06 -8.72
N VAL A 5 13.13 31.93 -8.80
CA VAL A 5 11.81 31.57 -9.36
C VAL A 5 11.93 31.21 -10.84
N ARG A 6 12.74 31.95 -11.60
CA ARG A 6 13.04 31.59 -13.00
C ARG A 6 13.70 30.22 -13.11
N LEU A 7 14.66 29.91 -12.24
CA LEU A 7 15.32 28.60 -12.20
C LEU A 7 14.32 27.47 -11.89
N LEU A 8 13.46 27.66 -10.89
CA LEU A 8 12.39 26.71 -10.58
C LEU A 8 11.48 26.45 -11.78
N LEU A 9 11.00 27.51 -12.45
CA LEU A 9 10.15 27.36 -13.63
C LEU A 9 10.85 26.61 -14.78
N VAL A 10 12.15 26.81 -14.96
CA VAL A 10 12.95 26.05 -15.93
C VAL A 10 13.01 24.57 -15.53
N GLU A 11 13.28 24.26 -14.27
CA GLU A 11 13.34 22.89 -13.79
C GLU A 11 11.99 22.18 -13.86
N VAL A 12 10.87 22.87 -13.56
CA VAL A 12 9.51 22.36 -13.77
C VAL A 12 9.29 22.00 -15.23
N ARG A 13 9.65 22.88 -16.17
CA ARG A 13 9.51 22.60 -17.61
C ARG A 13 10.37 21.41 -18.03
N ARG A 14 11.60 21.30 -17.51
CA ARG A 14 12.48 20.16 -17.78
C ARG A 14 11.92 18.87 -17.20
N TYR A 15 11.32 18.91 -16.03
CA TYR A 15 10.68 17.75 -15.40
C TYR A 15 9.51 17.27 -16.26
N LEU A 16 8.58 18.18 -16.59
CA LEU A 16 7.37 17.89 -17.35
C LEU A 16 7.61 17.50 -18.81
N ARG A 17 8.73 17.92 -19.42
CA ARG A 17 9.06 17.61 -20.83
C ARG A 17 9.89 16.35 -21.01
N ARG A 18 10.32 15.68 -19.92
CA ARG A 18 11.06 14.42 -20.02
C ARG A 18 10.10 13.28 -20.27
N ARG A 19 10.29 12.60 -21.41
CA ARG A 19 9.49 11.44 -21.80
C ARG A 19 9.45 10.36 -20.73
N ALA A 20 10.61 10.01 -20.15
CA ALA A 20 10.66 8.99 -19.09
C ALA A 20 9.86 9.39 -17.84
N VAL A 21 9.94 10.65 -17.42
CA VAL A 21 9.12 11.17 -16.30
C VAL A 21 7.63 11.16 -16.69
N GLN A 22 7.28 11.58 -17.91
CA GLN A 22 5.89 11.53 -18.39
C GLN A 22 5.30 10.12 -18.38
N LEU A 23 6.07 9.11 -18.78
CA LEU A 23 5.65 7.71 -18.72
C LEU A 23 5.42 7.24 -17.27
N LEU A 24 6.31 7.61 -16.35
CA LEU A 24 6.13 7.32 -14.92
C LEU A 24 4.91 8.05 -14.35
N MET A 25 4.65 9.30 -14.74
CA MET A 25 3.45 10.04 -14.34
C MET A 25 2.18 9.41 -14.89
N ALA A 26 2.20 8.93 -16.14
CA ALA A 26 1.08 8.19 -16.70
C ALA A 26 0.83 6.88 -15.93
N ALA A 27 1.89 6.16 -15.55
CA ALA A 27 1.79 4.96 -14.71
C ALA A 27 1.24 5.27 -13.31
N CYS A 28 1.59 6.42 -12.71
CA CYS A 28 1.04 6.87 -11.42
C CYS A 28 -0.48 7.07 -11.47
N VAL A 29 -1.08 7.25 -12.64
CA VAL A 29 -2.54 7.34 -12.79
C VAL A 29 -3.11 5.98 -13.23
N ALA A 30 -2.49 5.34 -14.20
CA ALA A 30 -3.00 4.12 -14.81
C ALA A 30 -3.04 2.93 -13.83
N VAL A 31 -2.01 2.75 -13.00
CA VAL A 31 -1.96 1.61 -12.08
C VAL A 31 -2.98 1.76 -10.94
N PRO A 32 -3.08 2.91 -10.25
CA PRO A 32 -4.12 3.09 -9.23
C PRO A 32 -5.55 3.05 -9.79
N ALA A 33 -5.77 3.56 -11.01
CA ALA A 33 -7.06 3.43 -11.68
C ALA A 33 -7.39 1.95 -11.96
N PHE A 34 -6.42 1.16 -12.43
CA PHE A 34 -6.61 -0.28 -12.63
C PHE A 34 -6.92 -1.00 -11.31
N ILE A 35 -6.15 -0.74 -10.25
CA ILE A 35 -6.41 -1.31 -8.92
C ILE A 35 -7.82 -0.94 -8.44
N GLY A 36 -8.20 0.33 -8.52
CA GLY A 36 -9.53 0.78 -8.10
C GLY A 36 -10.66 0.12 -8.89
N VAL A 37 -10.50 -0.05 -10.21
CA VAL A 37 -11.48 -0.79 -11.03
C VAL A 37 -11.57 -2.25 -10.58
N VAL A 38 -10.45 -2.93 -10.36
CA VAL A 38 -10.45 -4.31 -9.87
C VAL A 38 -11.12 -4.42 -8.51
N THR A 39 -10.80 -3.54 -7.57
CA THR A 39 -11.43 -3.47 -6.25
C THR A 39 -12.95 -3.27 -6.37
N ILE A 40 -13.41 -2.35 -7.22
CA ILE A 40 -14.85 -2.11 -7.43
C ILE A 40 -15.57 -3.34 -7.99
N LEU A 41 -14.94 -4.04 -8.93
CA LEU A 41 -15.51 -5.22 -9.57
C LEU A 41 -15.53 -6.44 -8.63
N ASN A 42 -14.47 -6.64 -7.85
CA ASN A 42 -14.38 -7.75 -6.89
C ASN A 42 -15.35 -7.60 -5.71
N THR A 43 -15.77 -6.37 -5.42
CA THR A 43 -16.68 -6.05 -4.31
C THR A 43 -18.11 -5.77 -4.76
N GLN A 44 -18.44 -6.16 -5.99
CA GLN A 44 -19.76 -5.91 -6.56
C GLN A 44 -20.79 -6.84 -5.89
N PRO A 45 -21.94 -6.30 -5.42
CA PRO A 45 -23.00 -7.14 -4.88
C PRO A 45 -23.52 -8.10 -5.96
N PRO A 46 -23.88 -9.34 -5.59
CA PRO A 46 -24.43 -10.33 -6.51
C PRO A 46 -25.72 -9.82 -7.15
N SER A 47 -25.99 -10.22 -8.39
CA SER A 47 -27.23 -9.85 -9.07
C SER A 47 -28.42 -10.64 -8.53
N ASP A 48 -29.65 -10.16 -8.72
CA ASP A 48 -30.87 -10.91 -8.34
C ASP A 48 -30.89 -12.33 -8.96
N ALA A 49 -30.29 -12.50 -10.14
CA ALA A 49 -30.18 -13.80 -10.79
C ALA A 49 -29.17 -14.72 -10.09
N ASP A 50 -28.06 -14.15 -9.60
CA ASP A 50 -27.04 -14.89 -8.84
C ASP A 50 -27.58 -15.27 -7.46
N ILE A 51 -28.28 -14.36 -6.78
CA ILE A 51 -28.95 -14.63 -5.50
C ILE A 51 -29.98 -15.75 -5.67
N ALA A 52 -30.87 -15.63 -6.66
CA ALA A 52 -31.86 -16.67 -6.92
C ALA A 52 -31.22 -18.00 -7.33
N GLN A 53 -30.01 -17.98 -7.92
CA GLN A 53 -29.28 -19.20 -8.21
C GLN A 53 -28.69 -19.81 -6.94
N LEU A 54 -28.06 -19.01 -6.08
CA LEU A 54 -27.54 -19.45 -4.79
C LEU A 54 -28.64 -20.06 -3.92
N GLU A 55 -29.82 -19.44 -3.85
CA GLU A 55 -30.98 -19.99 -3.13
C GLU A 55 -31.42 -21.35 -3.69
N ARG A 56 -31.42 -21.52 -5.02
CA ARG A 56 -31.75 -22.82 -5.64
C ARG A 56 -30.69 -23.87 -5.35
N ASP A 57 -29.42 -23.50 -5.44
CA ASP A 57 -28.31 -24.42 -5.19
C ASP A 57 -28.27 -24.81 -3.71
N ALA A 58 -28.56 -23.89 -2.79
CA ALA A 58 -28.71 -24.13 -1.36
C ALA A 58 -29.88 -25.07 -1.06
N GLU A 59 -31.06 -24.85 -1.66
CA GLU A 59 -32.22 -25.73 -1.48
C GLU A 59 -31.96 -27.15 -2.00
N MET A 60 -31.33 -27.28 -3.18
CA MET A 60 -30.95 -28.60 -3.71
C MET A 60 -29.92 -29.31 -2.82
N SER A 61 -28.96 -28.58 -2.27
CA SER A 61 -27.93 -29.14 -1.40
C SER A 61 -28.52 -29.58 -0.06
N ARG A 62 -29.39 -28.74 0.54
CA ARG A 62 -30.16 -29.07 1.75
C ARG A 62 -31.01 -30.31 1.55
N GLN A 63 -31.76 -30.41 0.44
CA GLN A 63 -32.56 -31.61 0.15
C GLN A 63 -31.69 -32.86 0.05
N SER A 64 -30.55 -32.78 -0.64
CA SER A 64 -29.62 -33.90 -0.76
C SER A 64 -29.03 -34.31 0.60
N GLU A 65 -28.75 -33.36 1.50
CA GLU A 65 -28.26 -33.65 2.85
C GLU A 65 -29.35 -34.26 3.74
N LEU A 66 -30.58 -33.75 3.65
CA LEU A 66 -31.74 -34.31 4.36
C LEU A 66 -32.04 -35.75 3.93
N ASP A 67 -32.01 -36.02 2.62
CA ASP A 67 -32.20 -37.36 2.08
C ASP A 67 -31.09 -38.30 2.57
N TYR A 68 -29.82 -37.86 2.50
CA TYR A 68 -28.69 -38.65 2.99
C TYR A 68 -28.78 -38.94 4.49
N CYS A 69 -29.12 -37.94 5.30
CA CYS A 69 -29.29 -38.08 6.75
C CYS A 69 -30.47 -39.00 7.09
N THR A 70 -31.60 -38.88 6.38
CA THR A 70 -32.78 -39.72 6.62
C THR A 70 -32.52 -41.18 6.25
N GLU A 71 -31.73 -41.43 5.20
CA GLU A 71 -31.29 -42.79 4.82
C GLU A 71 -30.24 -43.36 5.78
N ASN A 72 -29.37 -42.52 6.35
CA ASN A 72 -28.24 -42.93 7.18
C ASN A 72 -28.16 -42.13 8.51
N PRO A 73 -29.17 -42.18 9.39
CA PRO A 73 -29.25 -41.32 10.57
C PRO A 73 -28.11 -41.56 11.57
N THR A 74 -27.55 -42.78 11.60
CA THR A 74 -26.43 -43.13 12.48
C THR A 74 -25.12 -42.39 12.14
N ASP A 75 -24.91 -42.01 10.88
CA ASP A 75 -23.71 -41.26 10.46
C ASP A 75 -23.69 -39.85 11.07
N TRP A 76 -24.88 -39.34 11.41
CA TRP A 76 -25.12 -38.04 12.01
C TRP A 76 -25.33 -38.10 13.54
N GLY A 77 -25.14 -39.29 14.14
CA GLY A 77 -25.34 -39.52 15.57
C GLY A 77 -26.81 -39.52 16.01
N ILE A 78 -27.75 -39.71 15.08
CA ILE A 78 -29.19 -39.75 15.35
C ILE A 78 -29.61 -41.22 15.56
N GLU A 79 -30.10 -41.53 16.76
CA GLU A 79 -30.58 -42.88 17.11
C GLU A 79 -32.05 -43.14 16.74
N ALA A 80 -32.78 -42.09 16.34
CA ALA A 80 -34.18 -42.18 15.93
C ALA A 80 -34.34 -42.86 14.57
N THR A 81 -35.55 -43.36 14.27
CA THR A 81 -35.87 -44.03 12.99
C THR A 81 -37.21 -43.54 12.43
N GLY A 82 -37.39 -43.61 11.10
CA GLY A 82 -38.63 -43.20 10.45
C GLY A 82 -38.89 -41.69 10.53
N GLU A 83 -40.12 -41.28 10.82
CA GLU A 83 -40.49 -39.85 10.93
C GLU A 83 -39.69 -39.10 12.01
N ASP A 84 -39.33 -39.77 13.10
CA ASP A 84 -38.53 -39.17 14.17
C ASP A 84 -37.08 -38.88 13.73
N ALA A 85 -36.53 -39.69 12.82
CA ALA A 85 -35.21 -39.45 12.23
C ALA A 85 -35.24 -38.25 11.27
N ALA A 86 -36.28 -38.15 10.43
CA ALA A 86 -36.45 -37.03 9.52
C ALA A 86 -36.59 -35.69 10.27
N ALA A 87 -37.36 -35.67 11.36
CA ALA A 87 -37.48 -34.49 12.21
C ALA A 87 -36.17 -34.12 12.91
N ALA A 88 -35.38 -35.10 13.35
CA ALA A 88 -34.07 -34.88 13.96
C ALA A 88 -33.03 -34.36 12.94
N CYS A 89 -33.02 -34.91 11.72
CA CYS A 89 -32.17 -34.44 10.62
C CYS A 89 -32.51 -32.98 10.24
N ALA A 90 -33.80 -32.66 10.09
CA ALA A 90 -34.25 -31.30 9.78
C ALA A 90 -33.88 -30.27 10.85
N ALA A 91 -33.75 -30.70 12.11
CA ALA A 91 -33.35 -29.84 13.22
C ALA A 91 -31.83 -29.61 13.31
N GLN A 92 -31.01 -30.46 12.67
CA GLN A 92 -29.55 -30.38 12.72
C GLN A 92 -28.94 -29.71 11.48
N ILE A 93 -29.61 -29.83 10.32
CA ILE A 93 -29.16 -29.23 9.06
C ILE A 93 -29.71 -27.78 8.97
N PRO A 94 -28.89 -26.76 8.70
CA PRO A 94 -29.32 -25.36 8.56
C PRO A 94 -30.33 -25.16 7.44
N ASP A 95 -31.34 -24.30 7.66
CA ASP A 95 -32.33 -23.96 6.63
C ASP A 95 -31.67 -23.36 5.38
N ALA A 96 -32.33 -23.47 4.22
CA ALA A 96 -31.74 -23.03 2.95
C ALA A 96 -31.40 -21.54 2.94
N ASP A 97 -32.16 -20.71 3.66
CA ASP A 97 -31.88 -19.29 3.84
C ASP A 97 -30.58 -19.07 4.66
N GLU A 98 -30.38 -19.83 5.74
CA GLU A 98 -29.17 -19.80 6.57
C GLU A 98 -27.96 -20.33 5.79
N TYR A 99 -28.16 -21.39 5.00
CA TYR A 99 -27.15 -21.96 4.12
C TYR A 99 -26.76 -20.97 3.01
N ALA A 100 -27.74 -20.27 2.43
CA ALA A 100 -27.49 -19.24 1.42
C ALA A 100 -26.73 -18.03 2.01
N ASP A 101 -27.01 -17.64 3.25
CA ASP A 101 -26.26 -16.58 3.95
C ASP A 101 -24.83 -17.02 4.30
N GLU A 102 -24.63 -18.27 4.72
CA GLU A 102 -23.30 -18.82 5.06
C GLU A 102 -22.41 -19.01 3.83
N TYR A 103 -22.97 -19.55 2.73
CA TYR A 103 -22.22 -19.86 1.51
C TYR A 103 -22.27 -18.73 0.45
N GLY A 104 -23.18 -17.77 0.61
CA GLY A 104 -23.33 -16.60 -0.26
C GLY A 104 -22.38 -15.44 0.09
N TYR A 105 -21.34 -15.68 0.88
CA TYR A 105 -20.39 -14.65 1.29
C TYR A 105 -19.74 -13.97 0.08
N TYR A 106 -19.88 -12.65 0.01
CA TYR A 106 -19.19 -11.80 -0.96
C TYR A 106 -18.48 -10.65 -0.24
N ASP A 107 -17.34 -10.23 -0.78
CA ASP A 107 -16.61 -9.09 -0.23
C ASP A 107 -17.39 -7.80 -0.48
N THR A 108 -17.73 -7.09 0.60
CA THR A 108 -18.41 -5.80 0.52
C THR A 108 -17.38 -4.68 0.41
N LEU A 109 -17.66 -3.66 -0.41
CA LEU A 109 -16.76 -2.51 -0.53
C LEU A 109 -16.84 -1.65 0.73
N ARG A 110 -15.96 -1.90 1.69
CA ARG A 110 -15.79 -1.07 2.89
C ARG A 110 -14.46 -0.34 2.81
N LEU A 111 -14.50 0.99 2.90
CA LEU A 111 -13.30 1.82 2.78
C LEU A 111 -12.26 1.47 3.85
N ARG A 112 -12.71 1.14 5.05
CA ARG A 112 -11.83 0.75 6.17
C ARG A 112 -11.02 -0.51 5.87
N ASP A 113 -11.62 -1.51 5.25
CA ASP A 113 -10.93 -2.75 4.85
C ASP A 113 -9.96 -2.46 3.69
N GLU A 114 -10.37 -1.58 2.78
CA GLU A 114 -9.54 -1.18 1.65
C GLU A 114 -8.33 -0.34 2.03
N GLU A 115 -8.31 0.33 3.20
CA GLU A 115 -7.13 1.05 3.68
C GLU A 115 -5.93 0.11 3.79
N SER A 116 -6.09 -1.02 4.49
CA SER A 116 -5.02 -2.01 4.68
C SER A 116 -4.78 -2.90 3.45
N ASN A 117 -5.71 -2.91 2.49
CA ASN A 117 -5.63 -3.68 1.24
C ASN A 117 -5.19 -2.80 0.05
N SER A 118 -6.14 -2.38 -0.78
CA SER A 118 -5.84 -1.67 -2.03
C SER A 118 -5.19 -0.30 -1.80
N GLY A 119 -5.50 0.37 -0.69
CA GLY A 119 -4.90 1.62 -0.26
C GLY A 119 -3.39 1.52 -0.07
N VAL A 120 -2.93 0.51 0.70
CA VAL A 120 -1.50 0.22 0.88
C VAL A 120 -0.83 -0.15 -0.45
N ALA A 121 -1.49 -0.93 -1.30
CA ALA A 121 -0.96 -1.30 -2.61
C ALA A 121 -0.74 -0.07 -3.50
N VAL A 122 -1.74 0.81 -3.61
CA VAL A 122 -1.65 2.07 -4.37
C VAL A 122 -0.57 2.99 -3.81
N ALA A 123 -0.53 3.18 -2.49
CA ALA A 123 0.47 4.01 -1.82
C ALA A 123 1.90 3.51 -2.10
N SER A 124 2.12 2.19 -2.01
CA SER A 124 3.41 1.55 -2.25
C SER A 124 3.86 1.70 -3.70
N VAL A 125 2.95 1.47 -4.65
CA VAL A 125 3.24 1.64 -6.10
C VAL A 125 3.57 3.10 -6.40
N LEU A 126 2.82 4.07 -5.87
CA LEU A 126 3.12 5.48 -6.05
C LEU A 126 4.49 5.86 -5.48
N ALA A 127 4.83 5.37 -4.29
CA ALA A 127 6.13 5.60 -3.68
C ALA A 127 7.28 5.08 -4.56
N ILE A 128 7.13 3.88 -5.13
CA ILE A 128 8.12 3.27 -6.04
C ILE A 128 8.22 4.07 -7.35
N LEU A 129 7.09 4.37 -8.01
CA LEU A 129 7.09 5.10 -9.28
C LEU A 129 7.66 6.51 -9.15
N LEU A 130 7.34 7.21 -8.05
CA LEU A 130 7.83 8.56 -7.79
C LEU A 130 9.28 8.57 -7.31
N LEU A 131 9.74 7.53 -6.62
CA LEU A 131 11.18 7.28 -6.42
C LEU A 131 11.89 7.17 -7.76
N LEU A 132 11.37 6.35 -8.69
CA LEU A 132 11.94 6.20 -10.03
C LEU A 132 11.89 7.50 -10.83
N ALA A 133 10.87 8.33 -10.65
CA ALA A 133 10.80 9.64 -11.27
C ALA A 133 11.90 10.58 -10.73
N GLY A 134 12.13 10.56 -9.41
CA GLY A 134 13.21 11.27 -8.75
C GLY A 134 14.60 10.86 -9.23
N THR A 135 14.86 9.54 -9.34
CA THR A 135 16.13 9.01 -9.86
C THR A 135 16.34 9.37 -11.33
N THR A 136 15.31 9.19 -12.16
CA THR A 136 15.39 9.42 -13.60
C THR A 136 15.60 10.89 -13.93
N PHE A 137 14.98 11.80 -13.16
CA PHE A 137 15.09 13.23 -13.37
C PHE A 137 16.53 13.72 -13.24
N THR A 138 17.29 13.30 -12.24
CA THR A 138 18.70 13.71 -12.11
C THR A 138 19.66 12.82 -12.86
N GLY A 139 19.43 11.51 -12.88
CA GLY A 139 20.38 10.59 -13.50
C GLY A 139 20.53 10.81 -15.01
N HIS A 140 19.46 11.19 -15.71
CA HIS A 140 19.56 11.58 -17.11
C HIS A 140 20.40 12.85 -17.31
N ASP A 141 20.35 13.81 -16.38
CA ASP A 141 21.15 15.03 -16.48
C ASP A 141 22.65 14.73 -16.35
N TRP A 142 23.01 13.78 -15.49
CA TRP A 142 24.37 13.28 -15.37
C TRP A 142 24.81 12.53 -16.62
N ASN A 143 24.00 11.59 -17.10
CA ASN A 143 24.33 10.79 -18.27
C ASN A 143 24.50 11.62 -19.56
N SER A 144 23.73 12.69 -19.72
CA SER A 144 23.81 13.59 -20.89
C SER A 144 24.83 14.72 -20.75
N GLY A 145 25.49 14.86 -19.59
CA GLY A 145 26.38 16.00 -19.30
C GLY A 145 25.65 17.35 -19.16
N SER A 146 24.31 17.36 -19.11
CA SER A 146 23.55 18.62 -19.07
C SER A 146 23.73 19.39 -17.76
N VAL A 147 24.16 18.70 -16.67
CA VAL A 147 24.52 19.35 -15.40
C VAL A 147 25.66 20.35 -15.61
N SER A 148 26.71 19.97 -16.35
CA SER A 148 27.86 20.84 -16.61
C SER A 148 27.41 22.10 -17.37
N ASN A 149 26.60 21.92 -18.42
CA ASN A 149 26.04 23.05 -19.19
C ASN A 149 25.16 23.98 -18.32
N GLN A 150 24.34 23.41 -17.43
CA GLN A 150 23.50 24.22 -16.54
C GLN A 150 24.32 25.09 -15.59
N LEU A 151 25.45 24.58 -15.09
CA LEU A 151 26.31 25.30 -14.16
C LEU A 151 27.10 26.45 -14.81
N LEU A 152 27.22 26.48 -16.15
CA LEU A 152 27.74 27.64 -16.86
C LEU A 152 26.82 28.86 -16.74
N PHE A 153 25.49 28.63 -16.72
CA PHE A 153 24.49 29.69 -16.63
C PHE A 153 24.08 30.00 -15.19
N GLU A 154 24.05 29.01 -14.30
CA GLU A 154 23.80 29.19 -12.87
C GLU A 154 24.95 28.56 -12.06
N PRO A 155 26.00 29.32 -11.74
CA PRO A 155 27.19 28.79 -11.06
C PRO A 155 26.92 28.44 -9.59
N ARG A 156 25.82 28.91 -9.00
CA ARG A 156 25.47 28.65 -7.60
C ARG A 156 24.85 27.25 -7.50
N ARG A 157 25.71 26.23 -7.41
CA ARG A 157 25.34 24.81 -7.32
C ARG A 157 24.25 24.51 -6.29
N THR A 158 24.29 25.14 -5.12
CA THR A 158 23.27 24.95 -4.07
C THR A 158 21.87 25.37 -4.52
N ARG A 159 21.75 26.40 -5.36
CA ARG A 159 20.46 26.82 -5.96
C ARG A 159 19.96 25.79 -6.96
N VAL A 160 20.85 25.21 -7.77
CA VAL A 160 20.48 24.17 -8.74
C VAL A 160 20.01 22.91 -8.02
N TRP A 161 20.75 22.47 -7.00
CA TRP A 161 20.38 21.30 -6.21
C TRP A 161 19.03 21.49 -5.52
N THR A 162 18.83 22.61 -4.81
CA THR A 162 17.57 22.88 -4.10
C THR A 162 16.40 23.05 -5.06
N ALA A 163 16.59 23.73 -6.19
CA ALA A 163 15.52 23.87 -7.19
C ALA A 163 15.08 22.51 -7.75
N LYS A 164 16.03 21.62 -8.05
CA LYS A 164 15.70 20.27 -8.54
C LYS A 164 15.04 19.41 -7.46
N ALA A 165 15.53 19.47 -6.22
CA ALA A 165 14.92 18.78 -5.09
C ALA A 165 13.47 19.23 -4.89
N LEU A 166 13.22 20.54 -4.86
CA LEU A 166 11.87 21.10 -4.72
C LEU A 166 10.95 20.70 -5.88
N VAL A 167 11.44 20.68 -7.12
CA VAL A 167 10.64 20.26 -8.27
C VAL A 167 10.33 18.77 -8.22
N ALA A 168 11.31 17.92 -7.88
CA ALA A 168 11.11 16.47 -7.78
C ALA A 168 10.14 16.12 -6.64
N THR A 169 10.40 16.64 -5.43
CA THR A 169 9.58 16.37 -4.24
C THR A 169 8.20 17.03 -4.33
N GLY A 170 8.13 18.29 -4.76
CA GLY A 170 6.86 19.00 -4.89
C GLY A 170 5.99 18.45 -6.02
N GLY A 171 6.60 18.05 -7.14
CA GLY A 171 5.90 17.37 -8.22
C GLY A 171 5.36 16.01 -7.79
N ALA A 172 6.16 15.22 -7.08
CA ALA A 172 5.73 13.94 -6.51
C ALA A 172 4.59 14.10 -5.50
N LEU A 173 4.70 15.06 -4.57
CA LEU A 173 3.66 15.36 -3.59
C LEU A 173 2.34 15.74 -4.28
N LEU A 174 2.40 16.64 -5.26
CA LEU A 174 1.21 17.08 -6.00
C LEU A 174 0.53 15.89 -6.70
N VAL A 175 1.31 15.09 -7.43
CA VAL A 175 0.77 13.95 -8.19
C VAL A 175 0.18 12.91 -7.26
N ALA A 176 0.91 12.51 -6.21
CA ALA A 176 0.42 11.53 -5.24
C ALA A 176 -0.83 12.04 -4.49
N ALA A 177 -0.85 13.31 -4.06
CA ALA A 177 -2.01 13.88 -3.39
C ALA A 177 -3.24 13.90 -4.29
N VAL A 178 -3.10 14.29 -5.56
CA VAL A 178 -4.20 14.29 -6.54
C VAL A 178 -4.69 12.86 -6.81
N VAL A 179 -3.77 11.92 -7.05
CA VAL A 179 -4.13 10.53 -7.35
C VAL A 179 -4.78 9.85 -6.15
N MET A 180 -4.21 9.96 -4.94
CA MET A 180 -4.80 9.36 -3.73
C MET A 180 -6.16 9.99 -3.39
N THR A 181 -6.30 11.31 -3.55
CA THR A 181 -7.60 11.97 -3.33
C THR A 181 -8.63 11.47 -4.36
N ALA A 182 -8.25 11.37 -5.64
CA ALA A 182 -9.15 10.87 -6.67
C ALA A 182 -9.52 9.39 -6.43
N TYR A 183 -8.55 8.56 -6.04
CA TYR A 183 -8.75 7.16 -5.72
C TYR A 183 -9.80 6.96 -4.63
N TRP A 184 -9.60 7.61 -3.47
CA TRP A 184 -10.53 7.51 -2.35
C TRP A 184 -11.87 8.19 -2.61
N ALA A 185 -11.90 9.29 -3.38
CA ALA A 185 -13.15 9.91 -3.79
C ALA A 185 -13.99 8.97 -4.66
N VAL A 186 -13.36 8.26 -5.61
CA VAL A 186 -14.07 7.28 -6.47
C VAL A 186 -14.58 6.10 -5.64
N LEU A 187 -13.75 5.51 -4.78
CA LEU A 187 -14.21 4.42 -3.92
C LEU A 187 -15.32 4.86 -2.95
N GLY A 188 -15.20 6.06 -2.37
CA GLY A 188 -16.23 6.63 -1.51
C GLY A 188 -17.55 6.86 -2.24
N LEU A 189 -17.52 7.32 -3.50
CA LEU A 189 -18.73 7.45 -4.32
C LEU A 189 -19.38 6.09 -4.61
N VAL A 190 -18.57 5.07 -4.89
CA VAL A 190 -19.10 3.71 -5.14
C VAL A 190 -19.65 3.09 -3.86
N ALA A 191 -18.94 3.18 -2.74
CA ALA A 191 -19.42 2.70 -1.44
C ALA A 191 -20.70 3.42 -1.02
N GLY A 192 -20.78 4.74 -1.21
CA GLY A 192 -22.00 5.51 -0.97
C GLY A 192 -23.17 5.10 -1.87
N SER A 193 -22.90 4.73 -3.13
CA SER A 193 -23.95 4.20 -4.02
C SER A 193 -24.41 2.77 -3.68
N ARG A 194 -23.62 2.06 -2.86
CA ARG A 194 -23.90 0.70 -2.38
C ARG A 194 -24.38 0.68 -0.93
N ASP A 195 -24.61 1.85 -0.33
CA ASP A 195 -24.96 2.02 1.09
C ASP A 195 -23.99 1.32 2.07
N THR A 196 -22.72 1.15 1.68
CA THR A 196 -21.65 0.52 2.51
C THR A 196 -20.71 1.54 3.14
N LEU A 197 -20.89 2.84 2.88
CA LEU A 197 -20.04 3.90 3.41
C LEU A 197 -20.46 4.27 4.83
N ALA A 198 -19.61 3.97 5.82
CA ALA A 198 -19.86 4.38 7.19
C ALA A 198 -19.44 5.84 7.45
N ASP A 199 -20.00 6.43 8.51
CA ASP A 199 -19.67 7.79 8.93
C ASP A 199 -18.19 7.90 9.31
N GLY A 200 -17.48 8.83 8.68
CA GLY A 200 -16.07 9.11 8.95
C GLY A 200 -15.07 8.33 8.08
N ASP A 201 -15.45 7.18 7.52
CA ASP A 201 -14.55 6.34 6.72
C ASP A 201 -13.85 7.10 5.60
N LEU A 202 -14.59 7.92 4.86
CA LEU A 202 -14.03 8.71 3.76
C LEU A 202 -12.98 9.73 4.24
N LEU A 203 -13.18 10.32 5.42
CA LEU A 203 -12.20 11.24 5.99
C LEU A 203 -10.93 10.51 6.43
N HIS A 204 -11.07 9.34 7.05
CA HIS A 204 -9.94 8.47 7.41
C HIS A 204 -9.15 8.05 6.17
N ALA A 205 -9.84 7.64 5.11
CA ALA A 205 -9.25 7.28 3.84
C ALA A 205 -8.49 8.44 3.20
N PHE A 206 -9.04 9.67 3.23
CA PHE A 206 -8.30 10.85 2.79
C PHE A 206 -7.06 11.12 3.66
N GLN A 207 -7.14 11.00 4.98
CA GLN A 207 -5.97 11.17 5.84
C GLN A 207 -4.87 10.17 5.49
N MET A 208 -5.23 8.90 5.24
CA MET A 208 -4.30 7.90 4.71
C MET A 208 -3.70 8.36 3.38
N GLY A 209 -4.54 8.78 2.43
CA GLY A 209 -4.08 9.27 1.12
C GLY A 209 -3.07 10.41 1.19
N TRP A 210 -3.25 11.37 2.12
CA TRP A 210 -2.32 12.47 2.32
C TRP A 210 -1.02 12.04 3.01
N ARG A 211 -1.06 11.07 3.94
CA ARG A 211 0.14 10.46 4.54
C ARG A 211 0.93 9.72 3.47
N SER A 212 0.28 8.90 2.64
CA SER A 212 0.88 8.22 1.49
C SER A 212 1.49 9.19 0.47
N ALA A 213 0.86 10.34 0.24
CA ALA A 213 1.43 11.38 -0.62
C ALA A 213 2.73 11.98 -0.05
N GLY A 214 2.80 12.16 1.27
CA GLY A 214 4.03 12.54 1.98
C GLY A 214 5.12 11.49 1.83
N VAL A 215 4.79 10.21 2.00
CA VAL A 215 5.70 9.07 1.77
C VAL A 215 6.23 9.08 0.34
N ALA A 216 5.36 9.20 -0.66
CA ALA A 216 5.79 9.21 -2.06
C ALA A 216 6.69 10.41 -2.42
N ALA A 217 6.43 11.57 -1.83
CA ALA A 217 7.30 12.74 -1.95
C ALA A 217 8.69 12.51 -1.32
N ALA A 218 8.74 11.85 -0.15
CA ALA A 218 9.99 11.45 0.50
C ALA A 218 10.75 10.41 -0.34
N SER A 219 10.06 9.44 -0.95
CA SER A 219 10.65 8.45 -1.85
C SER A 219 11.23 9.09 -3.12
N ALA A 220 10.54 10.07 -3.71
CA ALA A 220 11.08 10.87 -4.82
C ALA A 220 12.34 11.66 -4.41
N LEU A 221 12.34 12.25 -3.21
CA LEU A 221 13.52 12.93 -2.67
C LEU A 221 14.68 11.96 -2.47
N LEU A 222 14.42 10.77 -1.90
CA LEU A 222 15.43 9.73 -1.70
C LEU A 222 16.07 9.33 -3.03
N GLY A 223 15.25 9.03 -4.04
CA GLY A 223 15.71 8.71 -5.39
C GLY A 223 16.58 9.83 -5.99
N PHE A 224 16.13 11.08 -5.88
CA PHE A 224 16.88 12.26 -6.32
C PHE A 224 18.22 12.38 -5.59
N VAL A 225 18.22 12.29 -4.26
CA VAL A 225 19.37 12.48 -3.38
C VAL A 225 20.46 11.45 -3.67
N LEU A 226 20.08 10.17 -3.71
CA LEU A 226 21.02 9.07 -3.99
C LEU A 226 21.58 9.19 -5.40
N THR A 227 20.74 9.53 -6.38
CA THR A 227 21.21 9.71 -7.76
C THR A 227 22.15 10.91 -7.91
N MET A 228 21.92 11.99 -7.17
CA MET A 228 22.87 13.11 -7.11
C MET A 228 24.18 12.73 -6.42
N LEU A 229 24.13 11.88 -5.38
CA LEU A 229 25.30 11.43 -4.63
C LEU A 229 26.20 10.51 -5.47
N PHE A 230 25.60 9.53 -6.15
CA PHE A 230 26.30 8.54 -6.97
C PHE A 230 26.52 8.96 -8.42
N ARG A 231 25.78 9.98 -8.90
CA ARG A 231 25.78 10.45 -10.30
C ARG A 231 25.40 9.35 -11.30
N SER A 232 24.61 8.37 -10.86
CA SER A 232 24.21 7.21 -11.66
C SER A 232 22.84 6.70 -11.24
N THR A 233 21.93 6.52 -12.21
CA THR A 233 20.64 5.84 -11.99
C THR A 233 20.85 4.38 -11.62
N VAL A 234 21.75 3.69 -12.34
CA VAL A 234 22.03 2.26 -12.18
C VAL A 234 22.58 1.99 -10.78
N ALA A 235 23.53 2.80 -10.31
CA ALA A 235 24.07 2.65 -8.95
C ALA A 235 22.98 2.85 -7.89
N THR A 236 22.13 3.87 -8.07
CA THR A 236 21.05 4.18 -7.13
C THR A 236 20.03 3.06 -7.05
N ILE A 237 19.55 2.58 -8.20
CA ILE A 237 18.58 1.48 -8.27
C ILE A 237 19.20 0.19 -7.72
N GLY A 238 20.44 -0.12 -8.08
CA GLY A 238 21.15 -1.31 -7.60
C GLY A 238 21.31 -1.32 -6.07
N ILE A 239 21.64 -0.18 -5.46
CA ILE A 239 21.74 -0.06 -4.00
C ILE A 239 20.38 -0.21 -3.34
N LEU A 240 19.33 0.43 -3.87
CA LEU A 240 17.99 0.34 -3.31
C LEU A 240 17.42 -1.08 -3.41
N LEU A 241 17.57 -1.73 -4.57
CA LEU A 241 17.15 -3.13 -4.75
C LEU A 241 17.96 -4.06 -3.87
N GLY A 242 19.29 -3.88 -3.81
CA GLY A 242 20.16 -4.64 -2.93
C GLY A 242 19.75 -4.50 -1.46
N ALA A 243 19.48 -3.28 -1.00
CA ALA A 243 19.01 -3.03 0.37
C ALA A 243 17.62 -3.60 0.63
N SER A 244 16.71 -3.54 -0.35
CA SER A 244 15.35 -4.08 -0.19
C SER A 244 15.32 -5.60 -0.12
N VAL A 245 16.08 -6.29 -0.97
CA VAL A 245 16.09 -7.76 -1.03
C VAL A 245 17.00 -8.34 0.05
N ALA A 246 18.25 -7.87 0.11
CA ALA A 246 19.20 -8.40 1.09
C ALA A 246 18.88 -7.91 2.49
N GLY A 247 18.25 -6.75 2.67
CA GLY A 247 17.96 -6.19 3.98
C GLY A 247 17.08 -7.10 4.82
N SER A 248 15.92 -7.52 4.33
CA SER A 248 15.02 -8.40 5.09
C SER A 248 15.64 -9.77 5.36
N LEU A 249 16.28 -10.38 4.35
CA LEU A 249 16.98 -11.67 4.48
C LEU A 249 18.13 -11.61 5.49
N LEU A 250 18.93 -10.54 5.48
CA LEU A 250 20.05 -10.37 6.41
C LEU A 250 19.58 -10.05 7.83
N LEU A 251 18.53 -9.23 7.98
CA LEU A 251 17.95 -8.93 9.30
C LEU A 251 17.42 -10.22 9.94
N ALA A 252 16.66 -11.02 9.17
CA ALA A 252 16.18 -12.32 9.62
C ALA A 252 17.32 -13.29 9.96
N ALA A 253 18.34 -13.40 9.10
CA ALA A 253 19.47 -14.32 9.31
C ALA A 253 20.34 -13.97 10.54
N VAL A 254 20.38 -12.69 10.94
CA VAL A 254 21.17 -12.22 12.09
C VAL A 254 20.31 -12.10 13.37
N GLY A 255 19.00 -12.39 13.28
CA GLY A 255 18.08 -12.25 14.41
C GLY A 255 17.87 -10.80 14.84
N ILE A 256 17.93 -9.85 13.89
CA ILE A 256 17.66 -8.44 14.17
C ILE A 256 16.15 -8.23 14.07
N SER A 257 15.55 -7.64 15.11
CA SER A 257 14.12 -7.31 15.19
C SER A 257 13.58 -6.66 13.91
N GLU A 258 12.39 -7.10 13.48
CA GLU A 258 11.70 -6.59 12.28
C GLU A 258 11.33 -5.11 12.39
N ARG A 259 11.39 -4.50 13.57
CA ARG A 259 11.26 -3.04 13.72
C ARG A 259 12.25 -2.26 12.87
N TRP A 260 13.38 -2.87 12.50
CA TRP A 260 14.40 -2.27 11.64
C TRP A 260 14.21 -2.59 10.15
N ASN A 261 13.16 -3.33 9.79
CA ASN A 261 12.80 -3.64 8.42
C ASN A 261 12.25 -2.37 7.73
N PRO A 262 12.85 -1.92 6.61
CA PRO A 262 12.35 -0.75 5.88
C PRO A 262 10.90 -0.88 5.42
N ALA A 263 10.43 -2.10 5.11
CA ALA A 263 9.05 -2.34 4.68
C ALA A 263 8.05 -2.08 5.82
N VAL A 264 8.33 -2.58 7.03
CA VAL A 264 7.50 -2.36 8.23
C VAL A 264 7.42 -0.87 8.57
N ASN A 265 8.55 -0.16 8.54
CA ASN A 265 8.57 1.28 8.79
C ASN A 265 7.82 2.06 7.70
N LEU A 266 7.90 1.63 6.44
CA LEU A 266 7.14 2.26 5.35
C LEU A 266 5.63 2.09 5.55
N LEU A 267 5.20 0.88 5.93
CA LEU A 267 3.80 0.58 6.24
C LEU A 267 3.32 1.42 7.43
N ALA A 268 4.09 1.53 8.51
CA ALA A 268 3.75 2.37 9.65
C ALA A 268 3.52 3.85 9.27
N LEU A 269 4.24 4.39 8.28
CA LEU A 269 3.96 5.75 7.79
C LEU A 269 2.65 5.83 6.99
N ILE A 270 2.37 4.80 6.19
CA ILE A 270 1.18 4.71 5.33
C ILE A 270 -0.09 4.42 6.13
N ASP A 271 -0.01 3.68 7.24
CA ASP A 271 -1.17 3.25 8.04
C ASP A 271 -1.27 3.94 9.42
N ASN A 272 -0.31 4.81 9.75
CA ASN A 272 -0.26 5.58 11.00
C ASN A 272 0.07 4.70 12.22
N GLY A 273 0.99 3.79 12.00
CA GLY A 273 1.33 2.70 12.89
C GLY A 273 1.14 1.36 12.17
N THR A 274 1.90 0.35 12.57
CA THR A 274 1.66 -1.04 12.16
C THR A 274 2.13 -1.94 13.29
N THR A 275 1.64 -3.17 13.32
CA THR A 275 2.20 -4.21 14.17
C THR A 275 3.15 -5.12 13.38
N TYR A 276 4.02 -5.82 14.11
CA TYR A 276 4.84 -6.90 13.58
C TYR A 276 5.01 -7.98 14.65
N TRP A 277 5.27 -9.20 14.21
CA TRP A 277 5.44 -10.33 15.13
C TRP A 277 6.81 -10.29 15.82
N SER A 278 6.82 -10.44 17.14
CA SER A 278 8.01 -10.45 18.00
C SER A 278 7.89 -11.54 19.06
N GLU A 279 8.78 -12.53 19.04
CA GLU A 279 8.83 -13.58 20.08
C GLU A 279 9.05 -13.00 21.47
N ASP A 280 9.78 -11.88 21.57
CA ASP A 280 10.05 -11.17 22.83
C ASP A 280 8.78 -10.52 23.44
N ALA A 281 7.73 -10.33 22.65
CA ALA A 281 6.49 -9.68 23.07
C ALA A 281 5.39 -10.66 23.50
N CYS A 282 5.60 -11.97 23.32
CA CYS A 282 4.65 -12.98 23.79
C CYS A 282 4.43 -12.85 25.30
N SER A 283 3.18 -12.64 25.72
CA SER A 283 2.82 -12.68 27.14
C SER A 283 2.94 -14.11 27.69
N ASP A 284 3.38 -14.27 28.94
CA ASP A 284 3.34 -15.59 29.61
C ASP A 284 1.90 -16.00 30.00
N GLU A 285 0.95 -15.07 29.98
CA GLU A 285 -0.49 -15.31 30.19
C GLU A 285 -1.17 -15.45 28.82
N GLY A 286 -1.51 -16.67 28.44
CA GLY A 286 -2.35 -16.95 27.27
C GLY A 286 -3.78 -16.45 27.51
N SER A 287 -4.40 -15.86 26.50
CA SER A 287 -5.82 -15.50 26.56
C SER A 287 -6.67 -16.77 26.39
N GLU A 288 -7.34 -17.20 27.46
CA GLU A 288 -8.24 -18.36 27.41
C GLU A 288 -9.52 -17.96 26.65
N VAL A 289 -9.66 -18.45 25.42
CA VAL A 289 -10.88 -18.32 24.61
C VAL A 289 -11.43 -19.72 24.34
N ASP A 290 -12.61 -20.00 24.89
CA ASP A 290 -13.41 -21.21 24.61
C ASP A 290 -12.67 -22.56 24.66
N GLY A 291 -11.82 -22.77 25.68
CA GLY A 291 -11.24 -24.08 25.97
C GLY A 291 -10.17 -24.56 24.98
N TYR A 292 -9.69 -23.69 24.09
CA TYR A 292 -8.47 -23.88 23.32
C TYR A 292 -7.30 -23.14 23.99
N ASP A 293 -6.13 -23.77 24.07
CA ASP A 293 -4.93 -23.17 24.67
C ASP A 293 -4.60 -21.83 23.98
N GLY A 294 -4.28 -20.84 24.82
CA GLY A 294 -4.37 -19.41 24.52
C GLY A 294 -3.59 -18.93 23.30
N TYR A 295 -4.23 -18.04 22.54
CA TYR A 295 -3.54 -17.18 21.58
C TYR A 295 -2.68 -16.20 22.38
N TYR A 296 -1.37 -16.30 22.23
CA TYR A 296 -0.42 -15.32 22.73
C TYR A 296 -0.39 -14.14 21.77
N ASP A 297 -0.70 -12.94 22.26
CA ASP A 297 -0.49 -11.72 21.50
C ASP A 297 1.02 -11.43 21.49
N CYS A 298 1.71 -11.83 20.43
CA CYS A 298 3.14 -11.59 20.25
C CYS A 298 3.38 -10.46 19.23
N GLU A 299 2.48 -9.46 19.18
CA GLU A 299 2.63 -8.31 18.30
C GLU A 299 3.27 -7.12 19.01
N GLU A 300 4.27 -6.50 18.37
CA GLU A 300 4.81 -5.20 18.75
C GLU A 300 4.36 -4.11 17.80
N VAL A 301 4.14 -2.91 18.34
CA VAL A 301 3.72 -1.74 17.56
C VAL A 301 4.94 -0.94 17.10
N VAL A 302 5.02 -0.64 15.81
CA VAL A 302 5.86 0.43 15.26
C VAL A 302 4.99 1.66 15.05
N THR A 303 5.26 2.73 15.79
CA THR A 303 4.47 3.97 15.68
C THR A 303 4.86 4.77 14.44
N PHE A 304 3.96 5.68 14.00
CA PHE A 304 4.28 6.67 12.97
C PHE A 304 5.53 7.50 13.31
N GLY A 305 5.71 7.82 14.60
CA GLY A 305 6.86 8.59 15.08
C GLY A 305 8.17 7.84 14.91
N ASP A 306 8.21 6.58 15.33
CA ASP A 306 9.40 5.72 15.21
C ASP A 306 9.79 5.53 13.75
N ALA A 307 8.81 5.22 12.90
CA ALA A 307 9.02 5.08 11.48
C ALA A 307 9.49 6.37 10.79
N SER A 308 8.96 7.52 11.22
CA SER A 308 9.39 8.83 10.73
C SER A 308 10.84 9.13 11.10
N LEU A 309 11.26 8.79 12.32
CA LEU A 309 12.63 8.94 12.77
C LEU A 309 13.57 8.00 12.01
N TYR A 310 13.18 6.73 11.86
CA TYR A 310 13.95 5.74 11.13
C TYR A 310 14.18 6.16 9.67
N LEU A 311 13.14 6.28 8.86
CA LEU A 311 13.27 6.63 7.43
C LEU A 311 13.76 8.07 7.22
N GLY A 312 13.32 9.00 8.07
CA GLY A 312 13.72 10.40 8.03
C GLY A 312 15.22 10.58 8.29
N SER A 313 15.82 9.77 9.17
CA SER A 313 17.26 9.83 9.44
C SER A 313 18.10 9.45 8.21
N PHE A 314 17.74 8.37 7.49
CA PHE A 314 18.42 7.99 6.25
C PHE A 314 18.28 9.06 5.17
N LEU A 315 17.08 9.63 5.03
CA LEU A 315 16.83 10.70 4.07
C LEU A 315 17.63 11.96 4.41
N LEU A 316 17.72 12.32 5.69
CA LEU A 316 18.48 13.48 6.15
C LEU A 316 19.98 13.28 5.96
N VAL A 317 20.53 12.14 6.39
CA VAL A 317 21.96 11.82 6.23
C VAL A 317 22.33 11.75 4.75
N GLY A 318 21.55 11.03 3.94
CA GLY A 318 21.74 10.96 2.49
C GLY A 318 21.62 12.33 1.84
N GLY A 319 20.64 13.13 2.25
CA GLY A 319 20.38 14.49 1.73
C GLY A 319 21.55 15.43 1.99
N VAL A 320 22.06 15.44 3.22
CA VAL A 320 23.24 16.22 3.61
C VAL A 320 24.47 15.76 2.83
N ALA A 321 24.72 14.45 2.76
CA ALA A 321 25.84 13.88 2.01
C ALA A 321 25.78 14.26 0.52
N SER A 322 24.59 14.16 -0.10
CA SER A 322 24.34 14.53 -1.49
C SER A 322 24.54 16.03 -1.74
N PHE A 323 23.99 16.88 -0.86
CA PHE A 323 24.13 18.33 -0.95
C PHE A 323 25.59 18.79 -0.84
N VAL A 324 26.32 18.28 0.17
CA VAL A 324 27.74 18.59 0.37
C VAL A 324 28.58 18.07 -0.79
N SER A 325 28.32 16.85 -1.24
CA SER A 325 28.99 16.23 -2.40
C SER A 325 28.81 17.08 -3.66
N PHE A 326 27.58 17.51 -3.97
CA PHE A 326 27.29 18.34 -5.14
C PHE A 326 27.95 19.72 -5.08
N GLY A 327 28.03 20.31 -3.88
CA GLY A 327 28.67 21.59 -3.65
C GLY A 327 30.20 21.57 -3.81
N ARG A 328 30.85 20.43 -3.51
CA ARG A 328 32.32 20.32 -3.46
C ARG A 328 32.94 19.59 -4.65
N ARG A 329 32.31 18.54 -5.17
CA ARG A 329 32.92 17.70 -6.21
C ARG A 329 32.88 18.38 -7.56
N ASP A 330 33.98 18.34 -8.29
CA ASP A 330 34.02 18.81 -9.67
C ASP A 330 33.02 18.05 -10.55
N VAL A 331 32.47 18.77 -11.53
CA VAL A 331 31.56 18.22 -12.53
C VAL A 331 32.45 17.94 -13.75
N PRO A 332 32.42 16.71 -14.29
CA PRO A 332 33.27 16.33 -15.41
C PRO A 332 32.99 17.14 -16.68
#